data_AF-X1AHE5-F1
#
_entry.id   AF-X1AHE5-F1
#
_cell.length_a   1.000
_cell.length_b   1.000
_cell.length_c   1.000
_cell.angle_alpha   90.00
_cell.angle_beta   90.00
_cell.angle_gamma   90.00
#
_symmetry.space_group_name_H-M   'P 1'
#
loop_
_entity.id
_entity.type
_entity.pdbx_description
1 polymer ?
#
loop_
_entity_poly.entity_id
_entity_poly.type
_entity_poly.pdbx_seq_one_letter_code
_entity_poly.pdbx_strand_id
1 'polypeptide(L)' 'MFLYIALGSCAELETQIIIANELDYINETNKTELIEKIKYICRMTVKLVNKL' A
#
# COMPACT_ATOMS: atom_id res chain seq x y z
N MET A 1 -13.77 10.35 6.37
CA MET A 1 -13.19 9.63 7.53
C MET A 1 -12.70 8.22 7.15
N PHE A 2 -13.56 7.29 6.73
CA PHE A 2 -13.16 5.91 6.37
C PHE A 2 -12.11 5.79 5.25
N LEU A 3 -12.21 6.61 4.20
CA LEU A 3 -11.25 6.55 3.08
C LEU A 3 -9.86 7.06 3.47
N TYR A 4 -9.77 8.02 4.40
CA TYR A 4 -8.47 8.46 4.94
C TYR A 4 -7.84 7.39 5.84
N ILE A 5 -8.65 6.65 6.59
CA ILE A 5 -8.18 5.47 7.35
C ILE A 5 -7.61 4.44 6.37
N ALA A 6 -8.32 4.13 5.28
CA ALA A 6 -7.83 3.20 4.27
C ALA A 6 -6.50 3.64 3.63
N LEU A 7 -6.30 4.95 3.39
CA LEU A 7 -5.02 5.49 2.93
C LEU A 7 -3.90 5.32 3.96
N GLY A 8 -4.20 5.57 5.24
CA GLY A 8 -3.26 5.34 6.35
C GLY A 8 -2.86 3.86 6.44
N SER A 9 -3.82 2.94 6.37
CA SER A 9 -3.56 1.49 6.37
C SER A 9 -2.73 1.05 5.17
N CYS A 10 -2.91 1.66 3.99
CA CYS A 10 -2.07 1.36 2.84
C CYS A 10 -0.61 1.79 3.06
N ALA A 11 -0.37 2.94 3.69
CA ALA A 11 0.97 3.42 4.02
C ALA A 11 1.65 2.53 5.08
N GLU A 12 0.89 2.08 6.07
CA GLU A 12 1.36 1.11 7.06
C GLU A 12 1.74 -0.24 6.41
N LEU A 13 0.87 -0.75 5.52
CA LEU A 13 1.12 -2.00 4.81
C LEU A 13 2.34 -1.90 3.88
N GLU A 14 2.53 -0.78 3.17
CA GLU A 14 3.73 -0.54 2.35
C GLU A 14 5.00 -0.62 3.21
N THR A 15 4.97 -0.02 4.41
CA THR A 15 6.08 -0.10 5.38
C THR A 15 6.34 -1.55 5.80
N GLN A 16 5.29 -2.31 6.15
CA GLN A 16 5.43 -3.71 6.56
C GLN A 16 5.97 -4.60 5.42
N ILE A 17 5.59 -4.36 4.17
CA ILE A 17 6.11 -5.08 3.00
C ILE A 17 7.60 -4.83 2.79
N ILE A 18 8.05 -3.57 2.97
CA ILE A 18 9.48 -3.24 2.89
C ILE A 18 10.24 -3.99 3.98
N ILE A 19 9.78 -3.93 5.23
CA ILE A 19 10.41 -4.64 6.36
C ILE A 19 10.42 -6.16 6.13
N ALA A 20 9.33 -6.74 5.64
CA ALA A 20 9.25 -8.17 5.36
C ALA A 20 10.26 -8.60 4.28
N ASN A 21 10.56 -7.73 3.31
CA ASN A 21 11.60 -8.01 2.33
C ASN A 21 13.01 -7.85 2.91
N GLU A 22 13.25 -6.84 3.74
CA GLU A 22 14.53 -6.64 4.45
C GLU A 22 14.86 -7.79 5.41
N LEU A 23 13.84 -8.46 5.96
CA LEU A 23 13.96 -9.64 6.81
C LEU A 23 13.95 -10.96 6.03
N ASP A 24 14.04 -10.92 4.70
CA ASP A 24 14.01 -12.08 3.80
C ASP A 24 12.75 -12.97 3.94
N TYR A 25 11.65 -12.45 4.50
CA TYR A 25 10.35 -13.16 4.54
C TYR A 25 9.64 -13.15 3.18
N ILE A 26 9.96 -12.18 2.32
CA ILE A 26 9.51 -12.13 0.93
C ILE A 26 10.67 -11.74 0.01
N ASN A 27 10.66 -12.22 -1.23
CA ASN A 27 11.65 -11.84 -2.23
C ASN A 27 11.32 -10.48 -2.90
N GLU A 28 12.27 -9.96 -3.69
CA GLU A 28 12.14 -8.67 -4.38
C GLU A 28 10.96 -8.63 -5.36
N THR A 29 10.65 -9.74 -6.03
CA THR A 29 9.52 -9.86 -6.94
C THR A 29 8.19 -9.70 -6.20
N ASN A 30 8.03 -10.40 -5.08
CA ASN A 30 6.87 -10.28 -4.20
C ASN A 30 6.73 -8.85 -3.66
N LYS A 31 7.82 -8.23 -3.20
CA LYS A 31 7.81 -6.83 -2.74
C LYS A 31 7.29 -5.90 -3.84
N THR A 32 7.88 -5.99 -5.03
CA THR A 32 7.56 -5.12 -6.16
C THR A 32 6.08 -5.25 -6.54
N GLU A 33 5.59 -6.49 -6.69
CA GLU A 33 4.20 -6.75 -7.06
C GLU A 33 3.21 -6.21 -6.01
N LEU A 34 3.50 -6.41 -4.72
CA LEU A 34 2.64 -5.92 -3.64
C LEU A 34 2.63 -4.40 -3.55
N ILE A 35 3.78 -3.74 -3.69
CA ILE A 35 3.87 -2.27 -3.69
C ILE A 35 3.12 -1.68 -4.88
N GLU A 36 3.20 -2.29 -6.07
CA GLU A 36 2.43 -1.82 -7.23
C GLU A 36 0.91 -1.89 -7.00
N LYS A 37 0.43 -2.99 -6.40
CA LYS A 37 -0.98 -3.15 -6.02
C LYS A 37 -1.43 -2.11 -5.00
N ILE A 38 -0.63 -1.85 -3.96
CA ILE A 38 -0.93 -0.82 -2.96
C ILE A 38 -0.99 0.56 -3.61
N LYS A 39 -0.01 0.91 -4.44
CA LYS A 39 -0.01 2.20 -5.15
C LYS A 39 -1.21 2.36 -6.08
N TYR A 40 -1.69 1.27 -6.69
CA TYR A 40 -2.92 1.31 -7.47
C TYR A 40 -4.15 1.60 -6.59
N ILE A 41 -4.30 0.90 -5.47
CA ILE A 41 -5.40 1.10 -4.51
C ILE A 41 -5.37 2.52 -3.93
N CYS A 42 -4.21 3.01 -3.48
CA CYS A 42 -4.04 4.38 -2.99
C CYS A 42 -4.51 5.41 -4.02
N ARG A 43 -4.12 5.25 -5.29
CA ARG A 43 -4.54 6.15 -6.38
C ARG A 43 -6.05 6.14 -6.58
N MET A 44 -6.69 4.96 -6.53
CA MET A 44 -8.14 4.86 -6.61
C MET A 44 -8.85 5.51 -5.43
N THR A 45 -8.36 5.26 -4.21
CA THR A 45 -8.94 5.82 -2.99
C THR A 45 -8.80 7.34 -2.95
N VAL A 46 -7.66 7.91 -3.36
CA VAL A 46 -7.48 9.37 -3.48
C VAL A 46 -8.46 9.96 -4.51
N LYS A 47 -8.60 9.34 -5.69
CA LYS A 47 -9.57 9.79 -6.70
C LYS A 47 -11.00 9.78 -6.15
N LEU A 48 -11.36 8.77 -5.37
CA LEU A 48 -12.68 8.68 -4.74
C LEU A 48 -12.86 9.74 -3.66
N VAL A 49 -11.86 9.95 -2.79
CA VAL A 49 -11.86 11.02 -1.77
C VAL A 49 -12.07 12.39 -2.41
N ASN A 50 -11.37 12.68 -3.51
CA ASN A 50 -11.47 13.97 -4.20
C ASN A 50 -12.80 14.18 -4.95
N LYS A 51 -13.57 13.11 -5.20
CA LYS A 51 -14.87 13.18 -5.87
C LYS A 51 -16.03 13.39 -4.89
N LEU A 52 -15.83 13.05 -3.62
CA LEU A 52 -16.80 13.18 -2.54
C LEU A 52 -16.66 14.55 -1.85
#